data_AF-A0A7G8BGU3-F1
#
_entry.id   AF-A0A7G8BGU3-F1
#
_cell.length_a   1.000
_cell.length_b   1.000
_cell.length_c   1.000
_cell.angle_alpha   90.00
_cell.angle_beta   90.00
_cell.angle_gamma   90.00
#
_symmetry.space_group_name_H-M   'P 1'
#
loop_
_entity.id
_entity.type
_entity.pdbx_description
1 polymer ?
#
loop_
_entity_poly.entity_id
_entity_poly.type
_entity_poly.pdbx_seq_one_letter_code
_entity_poly.pdbx_strand_id
1 'polypeptide(L)'
;MSLPYVAGVQSKEYYQLPKPQKIEVDQETNRRFREKTGVTRRLDPTNGKDLELRRTWLRIRDEVITDRDAQELRHELDLDGLTAIPEEMRFEGWNEGAQLMETWFERPPTVTPNYTAPVTDLIKMSWVLRFGRAKSVYDAIFKDRVWTNDPSRKRIREILKGKALPSPGQSLPFGNLSAPVTVVDEQWVNARPVQNGFSIDALTAALGRFVFNIAISGTISRIGPNLPGVPALPAVMISIDEVGVYVKDSFDFEGDQFLGWWGYRDTDYYNSDFREWRLLNHAGGDFRVYSDVKRTKLAISDILTIPIP
;
A
#
# COMPACT_ATOMS: atom_id res chain seq x y z
N MET A 1 50.19 4.02 -19.50
CA MET A 1 49.62 2.78 -20.09
C MET A 1 48.87 2.04 -19.00
N SER A 2 47.70 1.47 -19.29
CA SER A 2 46.96 0.68 -18.30
C SER A 2 47.67 -0.67 -18.06
N LEU A 3 47.54 -1.24 -16.86
CA LEU A 3 48.17 -2.54 -16.54
C LEU A 3 47.64 -3.64 -17.48
N PRO A 4 48.48 -4.61 -17.90
CA PRO A 4 48.02 -5.75 -18.69
C PRO A 4 46.83 -6.44 -18.01
N TYR A 5 45.80 -6.78 -18.79
CA TYR A 5 44.72 -7.63 -18.27
C TYR A 5 45.28 -9.00 -17.90
N VAL A 6 44.93 -9.49 -16.71
CA VAL A 6 45.27 -10.83 -16.22
C VAL A 6 43.95 -11.54 -15.89
N ALA A 7 43.74 -12.71 -16.49
CA ALA A 7 42.52 -13.47 -16.28
C ALA A 7 42.43 -13.96 -14.83
N GLY A 8 41.41 -13.47 -14.12
CA GLY A 8 41.12 -13.82 -12.73
C GLY A 8 40.09 -14.95 -12.58
N VAL A 9 39.53 -15.05 -11.37
CA VAL A 9 38.47 -16.02 -11.03
C VAL A 9 37.22 -15.79 -11.88
N GLN A 10 36.81 -14.54 -12.03
CA GLN A 10 35.65 -14.10 -12.83
C GLN A 10 35.75 -14.54 -14.30
N SER A 11 36.94 -14.54 -14.87
CA SER A 11 37.14 -15.04 -16.22
C SER A 11 36.90 -16.54 -16.33
N LYS A 12 37.27 -17.33 -15.31
CA LYS A 12 37.05 -18.79 -15.30
C LYS A 12 35.56 -19.09 -15.17
N GLU A 13 34.89 -18.37 -14.29
CA GLU A 13 33.46 -18.43 -14.04
C GLU A 13 32.62 -18.12 -15.29
N TYR A 14 32.94 -17.02 -15.98
CA TYR A 14 32.33 -16.70 -17.27
C TYR A 14 32.39 -17.88 -18.25
N TYR A 15 33.52 -18.61 -18.33
CA TYR A 15 33.63 -19.75 -19.24
C TYR A 15 32.85 -20.98 -18.78
N GLN A 16 32.50 -21.09 -17.51
CA GLN A 16 31.67 -22.15 -16.95
C GLN A 16 30.16 -21.89 -17.13
N LEU A 17 29.75 -20.64 -17.35
CA LEU A 17 28.34 -20.30 -17.53
C LEU A 17 27.67 -21.03 -18.73
N PRO A 18 26.39 -21.43 -18.58
CA PRO A 18 25.51 -21.80 -19.67
C PRO A 18 25.44 -20.75 -20.79
N LYS A 19 25.16 -21.20 -22.02
CA LYS A 19 25.12 -20.33 -23.20
C LYS A 19 24.14 -19.15 -23.08
N PRO A 20 22.93 -19.28 -22.53
CA PRO A 20 22.01 -18.15 -22.35
C PRO A 20 22.59 -17.06 -21.42
N GLN A 21 23.14 -17.45 -20.27
CA GLN A 21 23.72 -16.51 -19.30
C GLN A 21 24.96 -15.79 -19.85
N LYS A 22 25.78 -16.48 -20.66
CA LYS A 22 26.89 -15.84 -21.38
C LYS A 22 26.41 -14.72 -22.30
N ILE A 23 25.27 -14.90 -22.97
CA ILE A 23 24.71 -13.89 -23.86
C ILE A 23 24.30 -12.64 -23.07
N GLU A 24 23.67 -12.81 -21.91
CA GLU A 24 23.29 -11.70 -21.03
C GLU A 24 24.52 -10.94 -20.53
N VAL A 25 25.53 -11.66 -20.03
CA VAL A 25 26.81 -11.07 -19.61
C VAL A 25 27.47 -10.31 -20.76
N ASP A 26 27.50 -10.89 -21.97
CA ASP A 26 28.09 -10.25 -23.13
C ASP A 26 27.31 -8.99 -23.55
N GLN A 27 25.98 -9.02 -23.49
CA GLN A 27 25.13 -7.86 -23.80
C GLN A 27 25.38 -6.72 -22.83
N GLU A 28 25.39 -7.00 -21.54
CA GLU A 28 25.62 -6.01 -20.49
C GLU A 28 27.06 -5.47 -20.53
N THR A 29 28.05 -6.34 -20.74
CA THR A 29 29.44 -5.94 -20.97
C THR A 29 29.54 -5.01 -22.17
N ASN A 30 28.87 -5.33 -23.27
CA ASN A 30 28.86 -4.48 -24.47
C ASN A 30 28.18 -3.13 -24.22
N ARG A 31 27.10 -3.09 -23.44
CA ARG A 31 26.44 -1.85 -23.03
C ARG A 31 27.40 -0.96 -22.23
N ARG A 32 27.96 -1.47 -21.14
CA ARG A 32 28.92 -0.74 -20.28
C ARG A 32 30.18 -0.32 -21.04
N PHE A 33 30.69 -1.18 -21.93
CA PHE A 33 31.83 -0.87 -22.78
C PHE A 33 31.55 0.31 -23.73
N ARG A 34 30.37 0.35 -24.36
CA ARG A 34 29.95 1.47 -25.23
C ARG A 34 29.82 2.76 -24.43
N GLU A 35 29.22 2.71 -23.25
CA GLU A 35 29.08 3.88 -22.37
C GLU A 35 30.44 4.43 -21.93
N LYS A 36 31.38 3.54 -21.59
CA LYS A 36 32.70 3.92 -21.08
C LYS A 36 33.65 4.42 -22.16
N THR A 37 33.54 3.91 -23.39
CA THR A 37 34.54 4.16 -24.45
C THR A 37 34.01 4.90 -25.67
N GLY A 38 32.68 4.99 -25.83
CA GLY A 38 32.03 5.49 -27.05
C GLY A 38 32.18 4.58 -28.27
N VAL A 39 32.87 3.44 -28.15
CA VAL A 39 33.15 2.54 -29.28
C VAL A 39 31.96 1.60 -29.49
N THR A 40 31.31 1.70 -30.66
CA THR A 40 30.14 0.88 -31.03
C THR A 40 30.45 -0.22 -32.04
N ARG A 41 31.60 -0.13 -32.72
CA ARG A 41 32.08 -1.14 -33.68
C ARG A 41 32.64 -2.38 -32.99
N ARG A 42 32.65 -3.50 -33.70
CA ARG A 42 33.31 -4.73 -33.25
C ARG A 42 34.83 -4.52 -33.18
N LEU A 43 35.44 -5.04 -32.11
CA LEU A 43 36.90 -5.02 -31.93
C LEU A 43 37.53 -6.15 -32.75
N ASP A 44 38.62 -5.84 -33.44
CA ASP A 44 39.38 -6.80 -34.23
C ASP A 44 40.41 -7.51 -33.34
N PRO A 45 40.40 -8.86 -33.22
CA PRO A 45 41.34 -9.62 -32.40
C PRO A 45 42.79 -9.62 -32.91
N THR A 46 43.00 -9.30 -34.19
CA THR A 46 44.33 -9.29 -34.84
C THR A 46 44.96 -7.89 -34.89
N ASN A 47 44.16 -6.84 -34.71
CA ASN A 47 44.63 -5.47 -34.74
C ASN A 47 45.26 -5.06 -33.40
N GLY A 48 46.54 -4.70 -33.42
CA GLY A 48 47.27 -4.23 -32.24
C GLY A 48 46.73 -2.91 -31.66
N LYS A 49 46.07 -2.07 -32.47
CA LYS A 49 45.43 -0.83 -32.00
C LYS A 49 44.19 -1.08 -31.14
N ASP A 50 43.55 -2.24 -31.30
CA ASP A 50 42.38 -2.63 -30.51
C ASP A 50 42.77 -3.38 -29.22
N LEU A 51 44.06 -3.66 -29.00
CA LEU A 51 44.53 -4.46 -27.87
C LEU A 51 44.07 -3.90 -26.52
N GLU A 52 44.22 -2.60 -26.29
CA GLU A 52 43.78 -1.96 -25.05
C GLU A 52 42.25 -1.88 -24.91
N LEU A 53 41.53 -1.73 -26.03
CA LEU A 53 40.06 -1.79 -26.04
C LEU A 53 39.56 -3.18 -25.67
N ARG A 54 40.20 -4.25 -26.19
CA ARG A 54 39.86 -5.64 -25.84
C ARG A 54 40.14 -5.92 -24.36
N ARG A 55 41.28 -5.45 -23.83
CA ARG A 55 41.59 -5.56 -22.40
C ARG A 55 40.58 -4.82 -21.54
N THR A 56 40.14 -3.63 -21.97
CA THR A 56 39.10 -2.87 -21.27
C THR A 56 37.77 -3.62 -21.27
N TRP A 57 37.38 -4.21 -22.39
CA TRP A 57 36.19 -5.04 -22.49
C TRP A 57 36.25 -6.24 -21.53
N LEU A 58 37.39 -6.93 -21.45
CA LEU A 58 37.58 -8.07 -20.55
C LEU A 58 37.49 -7.69 -19.06
N ARG A 59 38.02 -6.53 -18.66
CA ARG A 59 37.85 -6.03 -17.28
C ARG A 59 36.38 -5.73 -16.96
N ILE A 60 35.68 -5.06 -17.88
CA ILE A 60 34.24 -4.78 -17.71
C ILE A 60 33.44 -6.07 -17.61
N ARG A 61 33.78 -7.09 -18.40
CA ARG A 61 33.13 -8.40 -18.29
C ARG A 61 33.31 -9.01 -16.91
N ASP A 62 34.54 -8.98 -16.39
CA ASP A 62 34.84 -9.53 -15.06
C ASP A 62 34.13 -8.72 -13.96
N GLU A 63 33.98 -7.40 -14.12
CA GLU A 63 33.13 -6.55 -13.25
C GLU A 63 31.65 -6.98 -13.33
N VAL A 64 31.11 -7.21 -14.53
CA VAL A 64 29.72 -7.65 -14.74
C VAL A 64 29.45 -9.01 -14.09
N ILE A 65 30.40 -9.95 -14.17
CA ILE A 65 30.32 -11.25 -13.48
C ILE A 65 30.29 -11.04 -11.97
N THR A 66 31.20 -10.23 -11.43
CA THR A 66 31.25 -9.94 -9.99
C THR A 66 29.93 -9.32 -9.49
N ASP A 67 29.36 -8.39 -10.25
CA ASP A 67 28.08 -7.77 -9.93
C ASP A 67 26.93 -8.78 -9.99
N ARG A 68 26.93 -9.66 -11.00
CA ARG A 68 25.94 -10.73 -11.16
C ARG A 68 25.97 -11.69 -9.98
N ASP A 69 27.14 -12.16 -9.59
CA ASP A 69 27.25 -13.15 -8.49
C ASP A 69 26.93 -12.50 -7.13
N ALA A 70 27.25 -11.20 -6.97
CA ALA A 70 26.80 -10.43 -5.81
C ALA A 70 25.28 -10.21 -5.81
N GLN A 71 24.64 -10.07 -6.97
CA GLN A 71 23.19 -10.00 -7.10
C GLN A 71 22.54 -11.36 -6.83
N GLU A 72 23.06 -12.46 -7.36
CA GLU A 72 22.55 -13.82 -7.11
C GLU A 72 22.72 -14.22 -5.63
N LEU A 73 23.86 -13.90 -5.02
CA LEU A 73 24.09 -14.16 -3.60
C LEU A 73 23.21 -13.27 -2.69
N ARG A 74 22.99 -12.01 -3.07
CA ARG A 74 21.98 -11.17 -2.41
C ARG A 74 20.61 -11.81 -2.56
N HIS A 75 20.22 -12.20 -3.77
CA HIS A 75 18.96 -12.86 -4.04
C HIS A 75 18.71 -14.10 -3.18
N GLU A 76 19.71 -14.99 -3.08
CA GLU A 76 19.63 -16.19 -2.23
C GLU A 76 19.58 -15.86 -0.73
N LEU A 77 20.31 -14.84 -0.27
CA LEU A 77 20.36 -14.45 1.15
C LEU A 77 19.20 -13.53 1.58
N ASP A 78 18.56 -12.85 0.64
CA ASP A 78 17.58 -11.79 0.89
C ASP A 78 16.13 -12.29 0.73
N LEU A 79 15.90 -13.35 -0.05
CA LEU A 79 14.61 -14.05 -0.10
C LEU A 79 14.32 -14.87 1.18
N ASP A 80 15.35 -15.44 1.81
CA ASP A 80 15.24 -16.05 3.14
C ASP A 80 15.05 -14.98 4.24
N GLY A 81 15.56 -13.76 4.05
CA GLY A 81 15.39 -12.63 4.98
C GLY A 81 14.01 -11.99 4.90
N LEU A 82 13.47 -11.79 3.68
CA LEU A 82 12.17 -11.16 3.46
C LEU A 82 11.03 -11.96 4.13
N THR A 83 11.09 -13.29 4.01
CA THR A 83 10.10 -14.20 4.62
C THR A 83 10.29 -14.37 6.14
N ALA A 84 11.40 -13.89 6.71
CA ALA A 84 11.63 -13.83 8.15
C ALA A 84 11.02 -12.57 8.82
N ILE A 85 10.65 -11.55 8.04
CA ILE A 85 10.03 -10.31 8.57
C ILE A 85 8.84 -10.59 9.51
N PRO A 86 7.91 -11.51 9.22
CA PRO A 86 6.83 -11.82 10.17
C PRO A 86 7.33 -12.35 11.53
N GLU A 87 8.39 -13.16 11.55
CA GLU A 87 8.96 -13.68 12.80
C GLU A 87 9.59 -12.56 13.64
N GLU A 88 10.27 -11.61 12.99
CA GLU A 88 10.81 -10.42 13.65
C GLU A 88 9.73 -9.50 14.18
N MET A 89 8.68 -9.26 13.39
CA MET A 89 7.50 -8.52 13.84
C MET A 89 6.91 -9.19 15.10
N ARG A 90 6.85 -10.53 15.15
CA ARG A 90 6.39 -11.26 16.35
C ARG A 90 7.35 -11.10 17.53
N PHE A 91 8.65 -11.12 17.30
CA PHE A 91 9.67 -10.88 18.32
C PHE A 91 9.49 -9.50 18.99
N GLU A 92 9.19 -8.47 18.19
CA GLU A 92 8.88 -7.11 18.67
C GLU A 92 7.45 -6.95 19.24
N GLY A 93 6.64 -8.01 19.20
CA GLY A 93 5.25 -8.02 19.65
C GLY A 93 4.26 -7.37 18.67
N TRP A 94 4.65 -7.14 17.42
CA TRP A 94 3.87 -6.53 16.33
C TRP A 94 3.03 -7.57 15.58
N ASN A 95 2.25 -8.34 16.34
CA ASN A 95 1.52 -9.51 15.86
C ASN A 95 0.53 -9.21 14.73
N GLU A 96 -0.10 -8.03 14.74
CA GLU A 96 -1.04 -7.61 13.70
C GLU A 96 -0.33 -7.41 12.35
N GLY A 97 0.85 -6.79 12.35
CA GLY A 97 1.66 -6.61 11.15
C GLY A 97 2.15 -7.94 10.60
N ALA A 98 2.64 -8.82 11.48
CA ALA A 98 3.11 -10.15 11.08
C ALA A 98 2.03 -10.95 10.35
N GLN A 99 0.81 -10.99 10.90
CA GLN A 99 -0.31 -11.72 10.29
C GLN A 99 -0.75 -11.11 8.95
N LEU A 100 -0.71 -9.78 8.80
CA LEU A 100 -0.99 -9.13 7.52
C LEU A 100 0.08 -9.48 6.48
N MET A 101 1.34 -9.50 6.88
CA MET A 101 2.47 -9.86 6.02
C MET A 101 2.40 -11.33 5.58
N GLU A 102 2.14 -12.26 6.50
CA GLU A 102 1.90 -13.68 6.20
C GLU A 102 0.72 -13.84 5.24
N THR A 103 -0.39 -13.13 5.49
CA THR A 103 -1.55 -13.12 4.60
C THR A 103 -1.18 -12.67 3.19
N TRP A 104 -0.29 -11.68 3.05
CA TRP A 104 0.19 -11.24 1.75
C TRP A 104 0.99 -12.34 1.05
N PHE A 105 1.97 -12.94 1.73
CA PHE A 105 2.80 -14.03 1.18
C PHE A 105 1.98 -15.25 0.74
N GLU A 106 0.92 -15.61 1.46
CA GLU A 106 0.09 -16.79 1.18
C GLU A 106 -0.86 -16.61 -0.01
N ARG A 107 -1.12 -15.38 -0.44
CA ARG A 107 -2.17 -15.08 -1.42
C ARG A 107 -1.71 -15.17 -2.88
N PRO A 108 -2.64 -15.42 -3.82
CA PRO A 108 -2.33 -15.35 -5.25
C PRO A 108 -1.71 -13.99 -5.63
N PRO A 109 -0.82 -13.93 -6.65
CA PRO A 109 0.02 -12.78 -6.99
C PRO A 109 -0.79 -11.69 -7.71
N THR A 110 -1.71 -11.11 -6.96
CA THR A 110 -2.75 -10.20 -7.43
C THR A 110 -2.39 -8.80 -6.98
N VAL A 111 -2.45 -7.82 -7.89
CA VAL A 111 -1.95 -6.46 -7.67
C VAL A 111 -3.07 -5.42 -7.65
N THR A 112 -2.90 -4.35 -6.88
CA THR A 112 -3.78 -3.17 -6.95
C THR A 112 -3.90 -2.63 -8.39
N PRO A 113 -5.10 -2.16 -8.84
CA PRO A 113 -6.33 -1.94 -8.08
C PRO A 113 -7.22 -3.19 -7.92
N ASN A 114 -6.84 -4.32 -8.52
CA ASN A 114 -7.62 -5.56 -8.49
C ASN A 114 -7.25 -6.39 -7.26
N TYR A 115 -7.56 -5.91 -6.06
CA TYR A 115 -7.18 -6.59 -4.82
C TYR A 115 -7.73 -8.03 -4.68
N THR A 116 -7.01 -8.86 -3.92
CA THR A 116 -7.59 -10.09 -3.34
C THR A 116 -8.67 -9.76 -2.30
N ALA A 117 -9.32 -10.78 -1.73
CA ALA A 117 -10.38 -10.59 -0.74
C ALA A 117 -9.93 -9.69 0.43
N PRO A 118 -10.71 -8.70 0.88
CA PRO A 118 -10.28 -7.81 1.95
C PRO A 118 -10.08 -8.57 3.27
N VAL A 119 -9.10 -8.13 4.06
CA VAL A 119 -8.94 -8.54 5.45
C VAL A 119 -9.81 -7.62 6.32
N THR A 120 -10.65 -8.20 7.17
CA THR A 120 -11.67 -7.44 7.94
C THR A 120 -11.72 -7.80 9.43
N ASP A 121 -10.91 -8.78 9.84
CA ASP A 121 -11.00 -9.45 11.12
C ASP A 121 -9.70 -9.40 11.94
N LEU A 122 -8.57 -9.07 11.33
CA LEU A 122 -7.27 -8.94 12.01
C LEU A 122 -7.14 -7.62 12.80
N ILE A 123 -7.35 -6.47 12.14
CA ILE A 123 -7.20 -5.17 12.79
C ILE A 123 -8.45 -4.85 13.61
N LYS A 124 -8.28 -4.50 14.89
CA LYS A 124 -9.37 -4.07 15.77
C LYS A 124 -9.24 -2.63 16.18
N MET A 125 -10.34 -1.88 16.20
CA MET A 125 -10.37 -0.51 16.70
C MET A 125 -9.92 -0.41 18.16
N SER A 126 -10.21 -1.43 18.97
CA SER A 126 -9.71 -1.51 20.35
C SER A 126 -8.19 -1.57 20.42
N TRP A 127 -7.52 -2.23 19.47
CA TRP A 127 -6.06 -2.25 19.35
C TRP A 127 -5.53 -0.92 18.79
N VAL A 128 -6.10 -0.43 17.68
CA VAL A 128 -5.67 0.83 17.03
C VAL A 128 -5.72 2.01 18.00
N LEU A 129 -6.74 2.08 18.87
CA LEU A 129 -6.91 3.18 19.82
C LEU A 129 -6.00 3.11 21.05
N ARG A 130 -5.15 2.08 21.18
CA ARG A 130 -4.06 2.04 22.18
C ARG A 130 -2.92 2.99 21.80
N PHE A 131 -2.78 3.33 20.51
CA PHE A 131 -1.73 4.20 20.02
C PHE A 131 -2.17 5.67 20.11
N GLY A 132 -1.41 6.48 20.86
CA GLY A 132 -1.77 7.87 21.15
C GLY A 132 -2.01 8.74 19.90
N ARG A 133 -1.28 8.49 18.81
CA ARG A 133 -1.47 9.22 17.53
C ARG A 133 -2.81 8.91 16.87
N ALA A 134 -3.19 7.63 16.81
CA ALA A 134 -4.48 7.22 16.27
C ALA A 134 -5.62 7.69 17.18
N LYS A 135 -5.45 7.53 18.50
CA LYS A 135 -6.43 8.01 19.48
C LYS A 135 -6.68 9.52 19.38
N SER A 136 -5.63 10.33 19.20
CA SER A 136 -5.78 11.79 19.04
C SER A 136 -6.63 12.16 17.82
N VAL A 137 -6.41 11.51 16.68
CA VAL A 137 -7.22 11.73 15.47
C VAL A 137 -8.66 11.24 15.68
N TYR A 138 -8.84 10.09 16.33
CA TYR A 138 -10.16 9.58 16.69
C TYR A 138 -10.92 10.55 17.60
N ASP A 139 -10.29 11.08 18.64
CA ASP A 139 -10.94 12.02 19.56
C ASP A 139 -11.30 13.33 18.83
N ALA A 140 -10.45 13.79 17.91
CA ALA A 140 -10.72 14.97 17.07
C ALA A 140 -11.94 14.79 16.14
N ILE A 141 -12.18 13.58 15.62
CA ILE A 141 -13.39 13.26 14.82
C ILE A 141 -14.66 13.65 15.58
N PHE A 142 -14.73 13.35 16.88
CA PHE A 142 -15.88 13.63 17.73
C PHE A 142 -15.90 15.07 18.23
N LYS A 143 -14.75 15.61 18.64
CA LYS A 143 -14.62 17.01 19.06
C LYS A 143 -15.12 17.97 17.96
N ASP A 144 -14.72 17.70 16.72
CA ASP A 144 -15.03 18.56 15.58
C ASP A 144 -16.35 18.18 14.88
N ARG A 145 -17.01 17.11 15.36
CA ARG A 145 -18.27 16.58 14.82
C ARG A 145 -18.22 16.44 13.30
N VAL A 146 -17.18 15.76 12.82
CA VAL A 146 -16.83 15.80 11.38
C VAL A 146 -17.94 15.25 10.48
N TRP A 147 -18.87 14.43 10.99
CA TRP A 147 -20.04 13.94 10.26
C TRP A 147 -21.08 15.03 9.92
N THR A 148 -21.00 16.23 10.53
CA THR A 148 -21.96 17.33 10.28
C THR A 148 -21.43 18.46 9.39
N ASN A 149 -20.14 18.44 9.07
CA ASN A 149 -19.47 19.51 8.31
C ASN A 149 -19.79 19.48 6.80
N ASP A 150 -19.34 20.49 6.07
CA ASP A 150 -19.61 20.64 4.64
C ASP A 150 -19.11 19.47 3.77
N PRO A 151 -17.90 18.91 3.97
CA PRO A 151 -17.48 17.68 3.29
C PRO A 151 -18.47 16.53 3.49
N SER A 152 -18.93 16.30 4.72
CA SER A 152 -19.92 15.25 5.01
C SER A 152 -21.26 15.52 4.34
N ARG A 153 -21.75 16.76 4.39
CA ARG A 153 -22.99 17.16 3.69
C ARG A 153 -22.89 16.96 2.18
N LYS A 154 -21.74 17.28 1.58
CA LYS A 154 -21.47 17.02 0.17
C LYS A 154 -21.50 15.52 -0.14
N ARG A 155 -20.80 14.72 0.66
CA ARG A 155 -20.73 13.27 0.48
C ARG A 155 -22.09 12.59 0.66
N ILE A 156 -22.87 13.01 1.65
CA ILE A 156 -24.26 12.56 1.85
C ILE A 156 -25.11 12.90 0.62
N ARG A 157 -25.00 14.11 0.07
CA ARG A 157 -25.72 14.47 -1.16
C ARG A 157 -25.35 13.55 -2.32
N GLU A 158 -24.08 13.18 -2.46
CA GLU A 158 -23.62 12.21 -3.47
C GLU A 158 -24.23 10.82 -3.23
N ILE A 159 -24.25 10.34 -1.99
CA ILE A 159 -24.87 9.05 -1.62
C ILE A 159 -26.36 9.02 -1.98
N LEU A 160 -27.05 10.16 -1.89
CA LEU A 160 -28.48 10.27 -2.20
C LEU A 160 -28.78 10.45 -3.70
N LYS A 161 -27.78 10.78 -4.54
CA LYS A 161 -28.02 10.95 -5.98
C LYS A 161 -28.54 9.66 -6.60
N GLY A 162 -29.66 9.74 -7.30
CA GLY A 162 -30.29 8.60 -7.99
C GLY A 162 -30.98 7.59 -7.06
N LYS A 163 -31.00 7.82 -5.73
CA LYS A 163 -31.74 6.97 -4.79
C LYS A 163 -33.18 7.45 -4.64
N ALA A 164 -34.10 6.50 -4.48
CA ALA A 164 -35.47 6.80 -4.10
C ALA A 164 -35.49 7.45 -2.70
N LEU A 165 -36.21 8.56 -2.58
CA LEU A 165 -36.34 9.30 -1.33
C LEU A 165 -37.63 8.88 -0.60
N PRO A 166 -37.69 9.04 0.73
CA PRO A 166 -38.93 8.83 1.48
C PRO A 166 -40.08 9.70 0.93
N SER A 167 -41.29 9.18 1.00
CA SER A 167 -42.50 9.96 0.76
C SER A 167 -42.66 11.06 1.83
N PRO A 168 -43.34 12.18 1.53
CA PRO A 168 -43.65 13.19 2.55
C PRO A 168 -44.30 12.58 3.79
N GLY A 169 -43.82 12.93 4.98
CA GLY A 169 -44.29 12.37 6.26
C GLY A 169 -43.74 10.99 6.61
N GLN A 170 -42.98 10.34 5.71
CA GLN A 170 -42.31 9.07 5.99
C GLN A 170 -40.89 9.32 6.52
N SER A 171 -40.48 8.48 7.48
CA SER A 171 -39.10 8.36 7.93
C SER A 171 -38.60 6.95 7.61
N LEU A 172 -37.43 6.86 6.98
CA LEU A 172 -36.78 5.59 6.63
C LEU A 172 -35.41 5.48 7.32
N PRO A 173 -34.90 4.27 7.59
CA PRO A 173 -33.53 4.09 8.04
C PRO A 173 -32.53 4.67 7.04
N PHE A 174 -31.47 5.29 7.55
CA PHE A 174 -30.36 5.79 6.76
C PHE A 174 -29.05 5.26 7.34
N GLY A 175 -28.28 4.54 6.52
CA GLY A 175 -27.07 3.83 6.96
C GLY A 175 -27.36 2.57 7.79
N ASN A 176 -26.40 1.66 7.85
CA ASN A 176 -26.45 0.49 8.73
C ASN A 176 -25.04 0.14 9.23
N LEU A 177 -24.68 0.62 10.42
CA LEU A 177 -23.37 0.37 11.02
C LEU A 177 -23.22 -1.06 11.58
N SER A 178 -24.26 -1.89 11.53
CA SER A 178 -24.18 -3.31 11.91
C SER A 178 -23.87 -4.23 10.72
N ALA A 179 -23.83 -3.70 9.50
CA ALA A 179 -23.45 -4.45 8.31
C ALA A 179 -21.94 -4.76 8.30
N PRO A 180 -21.47 -5.72 7.47
CA PRO A 180 -20.05 -5.90 7.23
C PRO A 180 -19.37 -4.59 6.82
N VAL A 181 -18.14 -4.38 7.27
CA VAL A 181 -17.43 -3.10 7.08
C VAL A 181 -17.27 -2.70 5.60
N THR A 182 -17.15 -3.69 4.70
CA THR A 182 -17.11 -3.46 3.25
C THR A 182 -18.39 -2.85 2.70
N VAL A 183 -19.55 -3.18 3.28
CA VAL A 183 -20.84 -2.57 2.93
C VAL A 183 -20.97 -1.17 3.57
N VAL A 184 -20.49 -1.02 4.81
CA VAL A 184 -20.46 0.29 5.49
C VAL A 184 -19.58 1.28 4.72
N ASP A 185 -18.48 0.82 4.14
CA ASP A 185 -17.55 1.63 3.35
C ASP A 185 -18.15 2.21 2.06
N GLU A 186 -19.21 1.64 1.51
CA GLU A 186 -19.90 2.26 0.38
C GLU A 186 -20.59 3.59 0.77
N GLN A 187 -20.84 3.80 2.07
CA GLN A 187 -21.65 4.89 2.61
C GLN A 187 -20.89 5.80 3.59
N TRP A 188 -19.55 5.78 3.59
CA TRP A 188 -18.77 6.71 4.40
C TRP A 188 -19.05 8.17 4.00
N VAL A 189 -19.09 9.04 5.00
CA VAL A 189 -19.42 10.47 4.87
C VAL A 189 -18.22 11.37 5.06
N ASN A 190 -17.24 10.95 5.87
CA ASN A 190 -15.98 11.68 6.03
C ASN A 190 -14.79 10.73 6.24
N ALA A 191 -13.58 11.27 6.14
CA ALA A 191 -12.34 10.55 6.35
C ALA A 191 -11.31 11.41 7.10
N ARG A 192 -10.46 10.79 7.91
CA ARG A 192 -9.34 11.44 8.60
C ARG A 192 -8.08 10.59 8.49
N PRO A 193 -7.00 11.07 7.86
CA PRO A 193 -5.76 10.32 7.79
C PRO A 193 -5.05 10.30 9.15
N VAL A 194 -4.39 9.19 9.46
CA VAL A 194 -3.48 9.05 10.60
C VAL A 194 -2.07 8.93 10.04
N GLN A 195 -1.18 9.84 10.43
CA GLN A 195 0.20 9.85 9.97
C GLN A 195 1.05 8.79 10.70
N ASN A 196 2.19 8.44 10.10
CA ASN A 196 3.21 7.65 10.76
C ASN A 196 3.74 8.34 12.02
N GLY A 197 4.24 7.52 12.96
CA GLY A 197 5.03 8.02 14.08
C GLY A 197 6.45 8.41 13.65
N PHE A 198 7.22 8.98 14.58
CA PHE A 198 8.65 9.26 14.36
C PHE A 198 9.52 8.00 14.40
N SER A 199 9.10 6.96 15.11
CA SER A 199 9.72 5.63 15.11
C SER A 199 8.74 4.59 14.58
N ILE A 200 9.30 3.52 14.04
CA ILE A 200 8.53 2.32 13.66
C ILE A 200 8.02 1.67 14.95
N ASP A 201 6.71 1.40 14.97
CA ASP A 201 6.03 0.63 16.00
C ASP A 201 5.03 -0.34 15.34
N ALA A 202 4.36 -1.17 16.15
CA ALA A 202 3.39 -2.14 15.67
C ALA A 202 2.30 -1.54 14.75
N LEU A 203 1.87 -0.31 15.01
CA LEU A 203 0.86 0.36 14.20
C LEU A 203 1.40 0.78 12.83
N THR A 204 2.63 1.30 12.78
CA THR A 204 3.29 1.64 11.50
C THR A 204 3.67 0.39 10.72
N ALA A 205 4.14 -0.67 11.37
CA ALA A 205 4.44 -1.95 10.73
C ALA A 205 3.21 -2.61 10.10
N ALA A 206 2.03 -2.46 10.72
CA ALA A 206 0.79 -3.06 10.22
C ALA A 206 0.05 -2.21 9.17
N LEU A 207 0.04 -0.88 9.32
CA LEU A 207 -0.87 0.01 8.60
C LEU A 207 -0.21 1.25 8.00
N GLY A 208 1.11 1.44 8.21
CA GLY A 208 1.81 2.66 7.82
C GLY A 208 0.99 3.94 8.08
N ARG A 209 0.74 4.69 7.00
CA ARG A 209 -0.23 5.79 6.99
C ARG A 209 -1.59 5.29 6.49
N PHE A 210 -2.53 5.16 7.41
CA PHE A 210 -3.90 4.73 7.12
C PHE A 210 -4.94 5.85 7.27
N VAL A 211 -6.20 5.51 7.02
CA VAL A 211 -7.33 6.43 7.12
C VAL A 211 -8.38 5.89 8.09
N PHE A 212 -8.89 6.75 8.97
CA PHE A 212 -10.19 6.53 9.60
C PHE A 212 -11.29 6.99 8.66
N ASN A 213 -12.14 6.07 8.25
CA ASN A 213 -13.39 6.40 7.57
C ASN A 213 -14.51 6.55 8.61
N ILE A 214 -15.41 7.49 8.35
CA ILE A 214 -16.53 7.84 9.21
C ILE A 214 -17.81 7.54 8.45
N ALA A 215 -18.67 6.71 9.02
CA ALA A 215 -20.01 6.42 8.55
C ALA A 215 -21.04 6.79 9.63
N ILE A 216 -22.30 6.93 9.24
CA ILE A 216 -23.39 7.31 10.14
C ILE A 216 -24.56 6.37 9.99
N SER A 217 -25.35 6.23 11.05
CA SER A 217 -26.69 5.65 10.95
C SER A 217 -27.74 6.44 11.72
N GLY A 218 -28.97 6.39 11.23
CA GLY A 218 -30.14 6.97 11.86
C GLY A 218 -31.32 6.93 10.89
N THR A 219 -31.97 8.06 10.67
CA THR A 219 -33.14 8.13 9.77
C THR A 219 -33.08 9.29 8.79
N ILE A 220 -33.73 9.12 7.65
CA ILE A 220 -33.95 10.14 6.63
C ILE A 220 -35.45 10.38 6.45
N SER A 221 -35.86 11.64 6.40
CA SER A 221 -37.23 12.06 6.10
C SER A 221 -37.25 13.23 5.13
N ARG A 222 -38.33 13.34 4.35
CA ARG A 222 -38.49 14.43 3.37
C ARG A 222 -39.09 15.66 4.04
N ILE A 223 -38.48 16.82 3.85
CA ILE A 223 -39.04 18.09 4.27
C ILE A 223 -39.93 18.62 3.13
N GLY A 224 -41.22 18.85 3.42
CA GLY A 224 -42.16 19.45 2.47
C GLY A 224 -41.95 20.97 2.32
N PRO A 225 -42.59 21.62 1.32
CA PRO A 225 -42.53 23.07 1.22
C PRO A 225 -43.16 23.71 2.48
N ASN A 226 -42.39 24.57 3.15
CA ASN A 226 -42.84 25.19 4.41
C ASN A 226 -43.80 26.37 4.22
N LEU A 227 -44.11 26.81 2.99
CA LEU A 227 -45.02 27.94 2.74
C LEU A 227 -45.82 27.78 1.44
N PRO A 228 -47.13 28.11 1.43
CA PRO A 228 -47.89 28.28 0.20
C PRO A 228 -47.29 29.38 -0.67
N GLY A 229 -47.06 29.09 -1.96
CA GLY A 229 -46.58 30.09 -2.94
C GLY A 229 -45.06 30.28 -3.01
N VAL A 230 -44.26 29.58 -2.18
CA VAL A 230 -42.80 29.60 -2.28
C VAL A 230 -42.32 28.23 -2.80
N PRO A 231 -41.63 28.16 -3.95
CA PRO A 231 -40.95 26.94 -4.38
C PRO A 231 -39.84 26.63 -3.36
N ALA A 232 -40.08 25.70 -2.44
CA ALA A 232 -39.00 25.18 -1.60
C ALA A 232 -38.14 24.26 -2.45
N LEU A 233 -36.82 24.47 -2.43
CA LEU A 233 -35.89 23.47 -2.94
C LEU A 233 -36.12 22.16 -2.16
N PRO A 234 -36.30 21.02 -2.83
CA PRO A 234 -36.52 19.76 -2.15
C PRO A 234 -35.33 19.49 -1.23
N ALA A 235 -35.60 19.21 0.05
CA ALA A 235 -34.59 18.89 1.02
C ALA A 235 -35.01 17.66 1.83
N VAL A 236 -34.02 16.95 2.33
CA VAL A 236 -34.22 15.88 3.31
C VAL A 236 -33.62 16.30 4.64
N MET A 237 -34.26 15.84 5.70
CA MET A 237 -33.73 15.87 7.04
C MET A 237 -33.13 14.51 7.34
N ILE A 238 -31.89 14.50 7.82
CA ILE A 238 -31.22 13.30 8.31
C ILE A 238 -31.03 13.48 9.81
N SER A 239 -31.63 12.57 10.58
CA SER A 239 -31.34 12.39 12.00
C SER A 239 -30.23 11.36 12.12
N ILE A 240 -29.13 11.73 12.77
CA ILE A 240 -27.97 10.87 12.99
C ILE A 240 -28.00 10.42 14.44
N ASP A 241 -28.13 9.12 14.66
CA ASP A 241 -28.25 8.54 15.99
C ASP A 241 -26.95 7.85 16.42
N GLU A 242 -26.17 7.36 15.47
CA GLU A 242 -24.86 6.74 15.71
C GLU A 242 -23.82 7.17 14.68
N VAL A 243 -22.57 7.23 15.15
CA VAL A 243 -21.38 7.46 14.34
C VAL A 243 -20.50 6.22 14.41
N GLY A 244 -20.12 5.67 13.25
CA GLY A 244 -19.19 4.57 13.11
C GLY A 244 -17.85 5.07 12.61
N VAL A 245 -16.77 4.62 13.23
CA VAL A 245 -15.41 4.90 12.78
C VAL A 245 -14.66 3.58 12.63
N TYR A 246 -13.94 3.43 11.52
CA TYR A 246 -13.15 2.23 11.22
C TYR A 246 -11.90 2.62 10.43
N VAL A 247 -10.88 1.78 10.52
CA VAL A 247 -9.67 1.87 9.70
C VAL A 247 -9.99 1.34 8.31
N LYS A 248 -9.46 2.04 7.30
CA LYS A 248 -9.29 1.53 5.94
C LYS A 248 -7.86 1.80 5.50
N ASP A 249 -7.23 0.76 4.95
CA ASP A 249 -5.90 0.85 4.36
C ASP A 249 -5.74 -0.09 3.15
N SER A 250 -4.65 0.06 2.41
CA SER A 250 -4.18 -0.99 1.49
C SER A 250 -2.87 -1.59 1.99
N PHE A 251 -2.82 -2.92 1.97
CA PHE A 251 -1.61 -3.67 2.21
C PHE A 251 -1.12 -4.16 0.84
N ASP A 252 -0.24 -3.36 0.25
CA ASP A 252 0.33 -3.58 -1.07
C ASP A 252 1.78 -3.08 -1.10
N PHE A 253 2.57 -3.64 -2.02
CA PHE A 253 3.97 -3.29 -2.21
C PHE A 253 4.21 -2.73 -3.61
N GLU A 254 3.36 -1.81 -4.04
CA GLU A 254 3.49 -1.13 -5.33
C GLU A 254 4.20 0.23 -5.22
N GLY A 255 4.79 0.69 -6.33
CA GLY A 255 5.56 1.93 -6.38
C GLY A 255 6.92 1.87 -5.67
N ASP A 256 7.58 3.04 -5.56
CA ASP A 256 8.93 3.15 -5.01
C ASP A 256 8.87 3.63 -3.56
N GLN A 257 9.03 2.72 -2.61
CA GLN A 257 9.00 3.02 -1.19
C GLN A 257 10.05 2.18 -0.45
N PHE A 258 10.76 2.85 0.46
CA PHE A 258 11.61 2.23 1.47
C PHE A 258 10.77 1.80 2.68
N LEU A 259 10.94 0.55 3.13
CA LEU A 259 10.14 -0.11 4.17
C LEU A 259 10.88 -0.24 5.51
N GLY A 260 12.16 0.13 5.56
CA GLY A 260 12.98 0.06 6.76
C GLY A 260 14.07 -0.99 6.67
N TRP A 261 14.83 -1.08 7.76
CA TRP A 261 15.85 -2.09 7.95
C TRP A 261 15.25 -3.24 8.77
N TRP A 262 15.34 -4.45 8.23
CA TRP A 262 14.83 -5.68 8.85
C TRP A 262 15.94 -6.75 8.84
N GLY A 263 15.83 -7.76 9.70
CA GLY A 263 16.83 -8.81 9.83
C GLY A 263 17.95 -8.50 10.79
N TYR A 264 18.63 -9.55 11.25
CA TYR A 264 19.85 -9.47 12.06
C TYR A 264 21.02 -8.75 11.37
N ARG A 265 20.89 -8.49 10.06
CA ARG A 265 21.88 -7.79 9.23
C ARG A 265 21.52 -6.32 8.99
N ASP A 266 20.41 -5.83 9.55
CA ASP A 266 19.84 -4.52 9.23
C ASP A 266 19.75 -4.33 7.70
N THR A 267 19.13 -5.29 7.01
CA THR A 267 18.95 -5.25 5.55
C THR A 267 17.86 -4.24 5.20
N ASP A 268 18.14 -3.34 4.27
CA ASP A 268 17.17 -2.37 3.76
C ASP A 268 16.18 -3.03 2.79
N TYR A 269 14.89 -3.00 3.15
CA TYR A 269 13.83 -3.50 2.28
C TYR A 269 13.05 -2.37 1.63
N TYR A 270 12.63 -2.64 0.40
CA TYR A 270 11.83 -1.77 -0.47
C TYR A 270 10.65 -2.55 -1.03
N ASN A 271 9.66 -1.83 -1.52
CA ASN A 271 8.55 -2.44 -2.26
C ASN A 271 9.03 -3.28 -3.47
N SER A 272 10.19 -2.97 -4.05
CA SER A 272 10.79 -3.76 -5.15
C SER A 272 11.09 -5.20 -4.75
N ASP A 273 11.54 -5.44 -3.53
CA ASP A 273 11.97 -6.76 -3.07
C ASP A 273 10.76 -7.70 -2.91
N PHE A 274 9.65 -7.15 -2.40
CA PHE A 274 8.35 -7.84 -2.36
C PHE A 274 7.84 -8.15 -3.77
N ARG A 275 7.95 -7.22 -4.72
CA ARG A 275 7.53 -7.48 -6.11
C ARG A 275 8.38 -8.55 -6.78
N GLU A 276 9.69 -8.55 -6.54
CA GLU A 276 10.60 -9.59 -7.03
C GLU A 276 10.25 -10.95 -6.42
N TRP A 277 10.06 -11.00 -5.10
CA TRP A 277 9.59 -12.21 -4.41
C TRP A 277 8.27 -12.73 -5.02
N ARG A 278 7.32 -11.84 -5.30
CA ARG A 278 6.03 -12.20 -5.92
C ARG A 278 6.20 -12.86 -7.28
N LEU A 279 7.08 -12.33 -8.12
CA LEU A 279 7.35 -12.86 -9.47
C LEU A 279 7.91 -14.28 -9.43
N LEU A 280 8.78 -14.55 -8.46
CA LEU A 280 9.49 -15.83 -8.35
C LEU A 280 8.68 -16.92 -7.68
N ASN A 281 7.89 -16.54 -6.68
CA ASN A 281 7.12 -17.49 -5.87
C ASN A 281 5.70 -17.72 -6.41
N HIS A 282 5.26 -16.90 -7.38
CA HIS A 282 3.89 -16.92 -7.90
C HIS A 282 2.84 -16.79 -6.79
N ALA A 283 3.16 -16.02 -5.75
CA ALA A 283 2.35 -15.70 -4.58
C ALA A 283 2.65 -14.25 -4.15
N GLY A 284 1.97 -13.67 -3.16
CA GLY A 284 2.17 -12.27 -2.76
C GLY A 284 1.03 -11.37 -3.23
N GLY A 285 -0.14 -11.51 -2.63
CA GLY A 285 -1.37 -10.86 -3.09
C GLY A 285 -1.74 -9.61 -2.31
N ASP A 286 -1.91 -8.49 -3.00
CA ASP A 286 -2.34 -7.22 -2.40
C ASP A 286 -3.80 -7.30 -1.91
N PHE A 287 -4.12 -6.57 -0.84
CA PHE A 287 -5.48 -6.48 -0.32
C PHE A 287 -5.82 -5.15 0.37
N ARG A 288 -7.12 -4.95 0.59
CA ARG A 288 -7.62 -3.92 1.49
C ARG A 288 -7.71 -4.44 2.91
N VAL A 289 -7.30 -3.60 3.86
CA VAL A 289 -7.42 -3.86 5.29
C VAL A 289 -8.53 -2.98 5.85
N TYR A 290 -9.43 -3.59 6.61
CA TYR A 290 -10.42 -2.90 7.40
C TYR A 290 -10.34 -3.34 8.85
N SER A 291 -10.64 -2.42 9.76
CA SER A 291 -10.98 -2.80 11.14
C SER A 291 -12.45 -3.14 11.30
N ASP A 292 -12.82 -3.62 12.49
CA ASP A 292 -14.21 -3.54 12.94
C ASP A 292 -14.70 -2.08 13.03
N VAL A 293 -16.02 -1.90 12.93
CA VAL A 293 -16.64 -0.57 13.05
C VAL A 293 -16.86 -0.23 14.52
N LYS A 294 -16.13 0.75 15.04
CA LYS A 294 -16.37 1.29 16.37
C LYS A 294 -17.56 2.24 16.33
N ARG A 295 -18.71 1.72 16.78
CA ARG A 295 -19.97 2.45 16.86
C ARG A 295 -20.06 3.27 18.14
N THR A 296 -20.53 4.51 18.02
CA THR A 296 -20.79 5.42 19.13
C THR A 296 -22.19 5.98 18.97
N LYS A 297 -23.07 5.67 19.94
CA LYS A 297 -24.41 6.25 20.00
C LYS A 297 -24.32 7.68 20.51
N LEU A 298 -24.96 8.61 19.80
CA LEU A 298 -25.05 10.00 20.23
C LEU A 298 -26.07 10.12 21.36
N ALA A 299 -25.77 10.95 22.36
CA ALA A 299 -26.71 11.21 23.46
C ALA A 299 -27.97 11.94 22.97
N ILE A 300 -27.81 12.82 21.98
CA ILE A 300 -28.86 13.53 21.28
C ILE A 300 -28.55 13.39 19.78
N SER A 301 -29.57 13.07 19.00
CA SER A 301 -29.39 12.92 17.55
C SER A 301 -29.02 14.24 16.89
N ASP A 302 -28.09 14.16 15.95
CA ASP A 302 -27.69 15.31 15.16
C ASP A 302 -28.56 15.44 13.91
N ILE A 303 -29.07 16.64 13.66
CA ILE A 303 -29.98 16.90 12.55
C ILE A 303 -29.25 17.64 11.43
N LEU A 304 -29.27 17.06 10.23
CA LEU A 304 -28.77 17.70 9.01
C LEU A 304 -29.89 17.90 8.00
N THR A 305 -30.06 19.14 7.55
CA THR A 305 -30.84 19.43 6.34
C THR A 305 -29.93 19.39 5.12
N ILE A 306 -30.24 18.50 4.16
CA ILE A 306 -29.50 18.33 2.91
C ILE A 306 -30.41 18.76 1.75
N PRO A 307 -30.07 19.86 1.06
CA PRO A 307 -30.72 20.22 -0.20
C PRO A 307 -30.44 19.16 -1.27
N ILE A 308 -31.49 18.77 -1.99
CA ILE A 308 -31.45 17.82 -3.10
C ILE A 308 -31.63 18.60 -4.41
N PRO A 309 -30.89 18.24 -5.48
CA PRO A 309 -31.04 18.86 -6.79
C PRO A 309 -32.44 18.75 -7.37
#